data_AF-A0AA42S729-F1
#
_entry.id   AF-A0AA42S729-F1
#
_cell.length_a   1.000
_cell.length_b   1.000
_cell.length_c   1.000
_cell.angle_alpha   90.00
_cell.angle_beta   90.00
_cell.angle_gamma   90.00
#
_symmetry.space_group_name_H-M   'P 1'
#
loop_
_entity.id
_entity.type
_entity.pdbx_description
1 polymer ?
#
loop_
_entity_poly.entity_id
_entity_poly.type
_entity_poly.pdbx_seq_one_letter_code
_entity_poly.pdbx_strand_id
1 'polypeptide(L)'
;MDRKVYPVEITLESTTRPYSPEFQMADQFKEGWKRVLLMAHGKADVRCTCPGSGERRLSIHSRSNSDRFHLARFPETGSEHSEDCVYYGVDPSMSGLGSYRRGVVQELDDGAVKIKLKVGLQQRATAAPEEGDASSGAAPAMPATRPRTGQASMTLLGLLHFLWTQAGLHAWSPGMEGKRNLGVVHYHLMRSAMTTYAGRVRLAQNLLISTPTASGQQAGHNKAKALEAVTQRRRLVVIAPLAQHQEGIDGSATLPIAGFHGIPYLNLDENVWESLERRFAREIDSWRAGNAVIAVVQTDPPKSSGGSMRAQVVDIALMQTTRDWIPVDSGYEALVADKLVAEKRRFEKPLRFDAGQDVAFPDFWLRDRHTPAPLEVWGMSTPEYLARKAEKGAHYDETYGKEGWWSWNASIGDPVPDFPAPLRSHD
;
A
#
# COMPACT_ATOMS: atom_id res chain seq x y z
N MET A 1 -11.20 -2.31 3.60
CA MET A 1 -12.09 -3.06 4.50
C MET A 1 -11.83 -2.61 5.93
N ASP A 2 -12.84 -2.52 6.80
CA ASP A 2 -12.55 -2.40 8.23
C ASP A 2 -12.04 -3.75 8.71
N ARG A 3 -10.77 -3.77 9.10
CA ARG A 3 -10.19 -4.94 9.75
C ARG A 3 -10.96 -5.20 11.03
N LYS A 4 -11.39 -6.44 11.20
CA LYS A 4 -12.14 -6.96 12.34
C LYS A 4 -11.19 -7.37 13.44
N VAL A 5 -11.58 -7.04 14.67
CA VAL A 5 -11.04 -7.68 15.85
C VAL A 5 -11.72 -9.03 15.98
N TYR A 6 -10.93 -10.09 16.02
CA TYR A 6 -11.41 -11.45 16.28
C TYR A 6 -11.27 -11.80 17.76
N PRO A 7 -11.99 -12.82 18.25
CA PRO A 7 -11.73 -13.33 19.59
C PRO A 7 -10.25 -13.73 19.75
N VAL A 8 -9.78 -13.70 20.99
CA VAL A 8 -8.45 -14.17 21.36
C VAL A 8 -8.57 -15.20 22.46
N GLU A 9 -7.71 -16.21 22.42
CA GLU A 9 -7.55 -17.20 23.47
C GLU A 9 -6.30 -16.88 24.26
N ILE A 10 -6.44 -16.82 25.59
CA ILE A 10 -5.31 -16.62 26.50
C ILE A 10 -5.18 -17.87 27.35
N THR A 11 -4.03 -18.52 27.26
CA THR A 11 -3.67 -19.72 28.01
C THR A 11 -2.67 -19.38 29.10
N LEU A 12 -3.07 -19.51 30.37
CA LEU A 12 -2.23 -19.28 31.54
C LEU A 12 -2.23 -20.54 32.41
N GLU A 13 -1.05 -21.09 32.73
CA GLU A 13 -0.88 -22.23 33.65
C GLU A 13 -1.85 -23.39 33.37
N SER A 14 -2.08 -23.71 32.08
CA SER A 14 -2.98 -24.77 31.56
C SER A 14 -4.48 -24.42 31.47
N THR A 15 -4.89 -23.21 31.83
CA THR A 15 -6.27 -22.73 31.64
C THR A 15 -6.35 -21.83 30.42
N THR A 16 -7.09 -22.25 29.39
CA THR A 16 -7.39 -21.44 28.20
C THR A 16 -8.75 -20.75 28.36
N ARG A 17 -8.80 -19.44 28.15
CA ARG A 17 -10.05 -18.66 28.15
C ARG A 17 -10.18 -17.83 26.87
N PRO A 18 -11.32 -17.89 26.18
CA PRO A 18 -11.60 -17.01 25.05
C PRO A 18 -12.10 -15.65 25.52
N TYR A 19 -11.73 -14.59 24.80
CA TYR A 19 -12.18 -13.22 25.03
C TYR A 19 -12.76 -12.65 23.73
N SER A 20 -14.04 -12.25 23.77
CA SER A 20 -14.75 -11.73 22.61
C SER A 20 -14.21 -10.36 22.17
N PRO A 21 -14.38 -9.97 20.89
CA PRO A 21 -14.03 -8.64 20.42
C PRO A 21 -14.69 -7.51 21.23
N GLU A 22 -15.92 -7.74 21.69
CA GLU A 22 -16.66 -6.79 22.52
C GLU A 22 -15.98 -6.58 23.88
N PHE A 23 -15.54 -7.65 24.53
CA PHE A 23 -14.80 -7.57 25.80
C PHE A 23 -13.44 -6.87 25.62
N GLN A 24 -12.80 -7.06 24.46
CA GLN A 24 -11.51 -6.44 24.14
C GLN A 24 -11.61 -4.93 23.88
N MET A 25 -12.72 -4.46 23.32
CA MET A 25 -12.80 -3.12 22.70
C MET A 25 -13.81 -2.17 23.34
N ALA A 26 -14.88 -2.66 23.99
CA ALA A 26 -15.92 -1.78 24.53
C ALA A 26 -15.48 -1.07 25.81
N ASP A 27 -15.79 0.23 25.93
CA ASP A 27 -15.35 1.08 27.06
C ASP A 27 -15.78 0.52 28.43
N GLN A 28 -16.95 -0.11 28.51
CA GLN A 28 -17.46 -0.74 29.74
C GLN A 28 -16.58 -1.89 30.25
N PHE A 29 -15.82 -2.55 29.38
CA PHE A 29 -14.93 -3.66 29.73
C PHE A 29 -13.46 -3.26 29.85
N LYS A 30 -13.13 -1.99 29.61
CA LYS A 30 -11.74 -1.49 29.56
C LYS A 30 -10.89 -1.86 30.77
N GLU A 31 -11.41 -1.70 31.99
CA GLU A 31 -10.69 -2.08 33.22
C GLU A 31 -10.59 -3.60 33.42
N GLY A 32 -11.61 -4.36 32.98
CA GLY A 32 -11.58 -5.82 33.01
C GLY A 32 -10.55 -6.38 32.03
N TRP A 33 -10.57 -5.88 30.79
CA TRP A 33 -9.62 -6.24 29.75
C TRP A 33 -8.18 -5.91 30.14
N LYS A 34 -7.95 -4.73 30.69
CA LYS A 34 -6.64 -4.34 31.24
C LYS A 34 -6.16 -5.32 32.32
N ARG A 35 -7.02 -5.73 33.26
CA ARG A 35 -6.67 -6.71 34.30
C ARG A 35 -6.27 -8.06 33.71
N VAL A 36 -7.00 -8.52 32.70
CA VAL A 36 -6.69 -9.76 31.98
C VAL A 36 -5.30 -9.67 31.34
N LEU A 37 -5.03 -8.60 30.58
CA LEU A 37 -3.74 -8.41 29.93
C LEU A 37 -2.59 -8.28 30.93
N LEU A 38 -2.79 -7.57 32.04
CA LEU A 38 -1.80 -7.42 33.11
C LEU A 38 -1.43 -8.76 33.75
N MET A 39 -2.42 -9.62 34.05
CA MET A 39 -2.19 -10.95 34.63
C MET A 39 -1.47 -11.89 33.64
N ALA A 40 -1.77 -11.76 32.35
CA ALA A 40 -1.22 -12.58 31.29
C ALA A 40 0.16 -12.11 30.79
N HIS A 41 0.52 -10.85 31.00
CA HIS A 41 1.74 -10.23 30.47
C HIS A 41 3.01 -10.99 30.87
N GLY A 42 3.75 -11.48 29.87
CA GLY A 42 5.00 -12.23 30.04
C GLY A 42 4.83 -13.67 30.53
N LYS A 43 3.60 -14.18 30.67
CA LYS A 43 3.32 -15.51 31.25
C LYS A 43 2.39 -16.37 30.41
N ALA A 44 1.48 -15.76 29.66
CA ALA A 44 0.46 -16.48 28.90
C ALA A 44 0.86 -16.69 27.43
N ASP A 45 0.34 -17.77 26.84
CA ASP A 45 0.26 -17.90 25.38
C ASP A 45 -1.04 -17.25 24.89
N VAL A 46 -0.94 -16.29 23.98
CA VAL A 46 -2.10 -15.57 23.43
C VAL A 46 -2.20 -15.85 21.95
N ARG A 47 -3.38 -16.28 21.48
CA ARG A 47 -3.64 -16.61 20.07
C ARG A 47 -4.89 -15.91 19.56
N CYS A 48 -4.83 -15.41 18.32
CA CYS A 48 -6.00 -14.91 17.62
C CYS A 48 -6.78 -16.07 16.99
N THR A 49 -8.11 -16.02 17.07
CA THR A 49 -8.99 -17.06 16.52
C THR A 49 -9.55 -16.71 15.14
N CYS A 50 -8.95 -15.74 14.42
CA CYS A 50 -9.34 -15.45 13.05
C CYS A 50 -9.10 -16.67 12.13
N PRO A 51 -9.85 -16.81 11.02
CA PRO A 51 -9.73 -17.94 10.08
C PRO A 51 -8.48 -17.83 9.18
N GLY A 52 -7.33 -17.51 9.76
CA GLY A 52 -6.05 -17.49 9.08
C GLY A 52 -5.35 -18.85 9.10
N SER A 53 -4.05 -18.88 8.80
CA SER A 53 -3.16 -20.04 8.87
C SER A 53 -2.22 -19.95 10.08
N GLY A 54 -1.33 -20.93 10.30
CA GLY A 54 -0.32 -20.82 11.37
C GLY A 54 -0.85 -20.79 12.80
N GLU A 55 -0.03 -20.28 13.73
CA GLU A 55 -0.32 -20.24 15.17
C GLU A 55 -1.04 -18.96 15.61
N ARG A 56 -0.91 -17.86 14.84
CA ARG A 56 -1.55 -16.55 15.06
C ARG A 56 -1.28 -16.00 16.46
N ARG A 57 -0.04 -16.17 16.91
CA ARG A 57 0.37 -15.77 18.26
C ARG A 57 0.38 -14.25 18.38
N LEU A 58 0.00 -13.78 19.54
CA LEU A 58 0.01 -12.37 19.92
C LEU A 58 0.89 -12.18 21.15
N SER A 59 1.58 -11.05 21.21
CA SER A 59 2.30 -10.57 22.37
C SER A 59 1.50 -9.48 23.09
N ILE A 60 1.61 -9.44 24.41
CA ILE A 60 1.05 -8.36 25.23
C ILE A 60 2.16 -7.34 25.43
N HIS A 61 1.91 -6.08 25.08
CA HIS A 61 2.85 -4.99 25.29
C HIS A 61 2.28 -3.99 26.30
N SER A 62 3.16 -3.44 27.13
CA SER A 62 2.88 -2.26 27.94
C SER A 62 3.59 -1.06 27.34
N ARG A 63 2.94 0.10 27.34
CA ARG A 63 3.58 1.35 26.90
C ARG A 63 4.36 1.95 28.07
N SER A 64 5.65 2.24 27.86
CA SER A 64 6.50 2.94 28.82
C SER A 64 5.80 4.22 29.30
N ASN A 65 5.65 4.38 30.63
CA ASN A 65 4.95 5.49 31.28
C ASN A 65 3.43 5.56 31.06
N SER A 66 2.77 4.46 30.73
CA SER A 66 1.31 4.39 30.79
C SER A 66 0.81 3.06 31.34
N ASP A 67 -0.31 3.11 32.05
CA ASP A 67 -1.00 1.94 32.59
C ASP A 67 -1.91 1.29 31.52
N ARG A 68 -1.44 1.22 30.28
CA ARG A 68 -2.16 0.69 29.12
C ARG A 68 -1.41 -0.50 28.54
N PHE A 69 -2.14 -1.60 28.40
CA PHE A 69 -1.72 -2.81 27.73
C PHE A 69 -2.48 -2.95 26.41
N HIS A 70 -1.81 -3.50 25.41
CA HIS A 70 -2.46 -3.85 24.15
C HIS A 70 -1.82 -5.12 23.57
N LEU A 71 -2.55 -5.75 22.67
CA LEU A 71 -2.08 -6.91 21.92
C LEU A 71 -1.42 -6.47 20.62
N ALA A 72 -0.29 -7.09 20.31
CA ALA A 72 0.40 -6.98 19.03
C ALA A 72 0.68 -8.38 18.48
N ARG A 73 0.84 -8.49 17.17
CA ARG A 73 1.34 -9.73 16.56
C ARG A 73 2.84 -9.87 16.77
N PHE A 74 3.37 -11.09 16.68
CA PHE A 74 4.81 -11.27 16.61
C PHE A 74 5.36 -10.73 15.27
N PRO A 75 6.60 -10.23 15.23
CA PRO A 75 7.24 -9.84 13.98
C PRO A 75 7.12 -10.95 12.92
N GLU A 76 6.87 -10.57 11.68
CA GLU A 76 6.80 -11.48 10.51
C GLU A 76 5.65 -12.51 10.52
N THR A 77 4.81 -12.56 11.56
CA THR A 77 3.64 -13.47 11.65
C THR A 77 2.36 -12.90 11.03
N GLY A 78 2.47 -11.78 10.31
CA GLY A 78 1.31 -11.07 9.77
C GLY A 78 0.45 -11.88 8.81
N SER A 79 1.08 -12.73 8.02
CA SER A 79 0.44 -13.56 7.00
C SER A 79 -0.30 -14.75 7.59
N GLU A 80 -0.11 -15.06 8.87
CA GLU A 80 -0.86 -16.09 9.60
C GLU A 80 -2.30 -15.65 9.89
N HIS A 81 -2.58 -14.35 9.92
CA HIS A 81 -3.92 -13.86 10.19
C HIS A 81 -4.79 -13.80 8.93
N SER A 82 -6.11 -13.87 9.08
CA SER A 82 -7.03 -13.66 7.95
C SER A 82 -6.90 -12.23 7.41
N GLU A 83 -7.03 -12.00 6.10
CA GLU A 83 -6.90 -10.68 5.46
C GLU A 83 -7.79 -9.59 6.08
N ASP A 84 -8.92 -9.97 6.65
CA ASP A 84 -9.84 -9.06 7.33
C ASP A 84 -9.55 -8.90 8.83
N CYS A 85 -8.50 -9.52 9.37
CA CYS A 85 -8.09 -9.40 10.78
C CYS A 85 -7.23 -8.16 11.02
N VAL A 86 -7.39 -7.51 12.19
CA VAL A 86 -6.55 -6.36 12.59
C VAL A 86 -5.05 -6.65 12.61
N TYR A 87 -4.66 -7.90 12.89
CA TYR A 87 -3.27 -8.35 12.96
C TYR A 87 -2.69 -8.82 11.62
N TYR A 88 -3.48 -8.79 10.54
CA TYR A 88 -2.98 -9.19 9.22
C TYR A 88 -1.90 -8.26 8.68
N GLY A 89 -0.95 -8.84 7.95
CA GLY A 89 -0.04 -8.07 7.10
C GLY A 89 0.65 -8.98 6.12
N VAL A 90 0.95 -8.43 4.95
CA VAL A 90 1.55 -9.18 3.85
C VAL A 90 2.91 -9.72 4.26
N ASP A 91 3.14 -10.98 3.92
CA ASP A 91 4.44 -11.62 4.07
C ASP A 91 5.50 -10.84 3.25
N PRO A 92 6.61 -10.37 3.88
CA PRO A 92 7.66 -9.67 3.17
C PRO A 92 8.33 -10.48 2.05
N SER A 93 8.27 -11.82 2.09
CA SER A 93 8.79 -12.70 1.03
C SER A 93 7.86 -12.76 -0.19
N MET A 94 6.57 -12.44 0.00
CA MET A 94 5.52 -12.52 -1.02
C MET A 94 5.25 -11.16 -1.68
N SER A 95 5.99 -10.11 -1.31
CA SER A 95 5.87 -8.76 -1.86
C SER A 95 7.20 -8.01 -1.87
N GLY A 96 7.24 -6.85 -2.53
CA GLY A 96 8.45 -6.02 -2.58
C GLY A 96 8.89 -5.41 -1.25
N LEU A 97 8.11 -5.60 -0.17
CA LEU A 97 8.40 -5.05 1.16
C LEU A 97 9.73 -5.56 1.73
N GLY A 98 10.13 -6.80 1.42
CA GLY A 98 11.41 -7.38 1.84
C GLY A 98 12.66 -6.74 1.24
N SER A 99 12.53 -5.87 0.24
CA SER A 99 13.68 -5.23 -0.44
C SER A 99 14.32 -4.07 0.34
N TYR A 100 13.66 -3.60 1.40
CA TYR A 100 14.12 -2.47 2.20
C TYR A 100 15.17 -2.88 3.25
N ARG A 101 16.12 -1.98 3.55
CA ARG A 101 17.02 -2.18 4.70
C ARG A 101 16.22 -2.18 5.99
N ARG A 102 16.71 -2.94 6.98
CA ARG A 102 16.19 -2.90 8.36
C ARG A 102 16.04 -1.45 8.84
N GLY A 103 14.86 -1.13 9.37
CA GLY A 103 14.54 0.20 9.90
C GLY A 103 13.95 1.19 8.91
N VAL A 104 13.85 0.86 7.61
CA VAL A 104 13.12 1.70 6.64
C VAL A 104 11.62 1.52 6.77
N VAL A 105 11.15 0.30 7.04
CA VAL A 105 9.80 -0.02 7.51
C VAL A 105 9.97 -0.73 8.84
N GLN A 106 9.40 -0.17 9.89
CA GLN A 106 9.54 -0.66 11.26
C GLN A 106 8.17 -0.69 11.93
N GLU A 107 7.69 -1.87 12.29
CA GLU A 107 6.57 -2.00 13.21
C GLU A 107 6.99 -1.54 14.60
N LEU A 108 6.16 -0.69 15.20
CA LEU A 108 6.31 -0.19 16.56
C LEU A 108 5.49 -1.07 17.50
N ASP A 109 5.84 -1.04 18.78
CA ASP A 109 5.18 -1.87 19.79
C ASP A 109 3.67 -1.66 19.84
N ASP A 110 3.17 -0.46 19.51
CA ASP A 110 1.74 -0.14 19.50
C ASP A 110 0.99 -0.50 18.21
N GLY A 111 1.61 -1.29 17.33
CA GLY A 111 1.07 -1.69 16.04
C GLY A 111 1.11 -0.61 14.96
N ALA A 112 1.62 0.59 15.28
CA ALA A 112 1.90 1.60 14.26
C ALA A 112 3.14 1.22 13.45
N VAL A 113 3.26 1.79 12.26
CA VAL A 113 4.42 1.56 11.37
C VAL A 113 5.18 2.85 11.18
N LYS A 114 6.50 2.80 11.38
CA LYS A 114 7.41 3.89 11.05
C LYS A 114 8.09 3.62 9.72
N ILE A 115 8.01 4.60 8.82
CA ILE A 115 8.63 4.57 7.50
C ILE A 115 9.68 5.67 7.33
N LYS A 116 10.67 5.43 6.47
CA LYS A 116 11.65 6.43 6.04
C LYS A 116 11.44 6.79 4.57
N LEU A 117 10.96 8.00 4.30
CA LEU A 117 10.76 8.50 2.94
C LEU A 117 12.05 9.06 2.35
N LYS A 118 12.18 8.97 1.02
CA LYS A 118 13.28 9.56 0.24
C LYS A 118 13.28 11.09 0.35
N VAL A 119 12.09 11.71 0.34
CA VAL A 119 11.90 13.15 0.53
C VAL A 119 11.14 13.39 1.83
N GLY A 120 11.71 14.21 2.72
CA GLY A 120 11.09 14.50 4.02
C GLY A 120 9.78 15.30 3.90
N LEU A 121 8.87 15.14 4.86
CA LEU A 121 7.55 15.80 4.88
C LEU A 121 7.56 17.22 5.47
N GLN A 122 8.68 17.65 6.04
CA GLN A 122 8.84 18.98 6.61
C GLN A 122 9.90 19.74 5.83
N GLN A 123 9.56 20.92 5.32
CA GLN A 123 10.55 21.79 4.71
C GLN A 123 11.34 22.44 5.84
N ARG A 124 12.63 22.09 5.96
CA ARG A 124 13.54 22.86 6.82
C ARG A 124 13.72 24.24 6.19
N ALA A 125 13.68 25.29 7.01
CA ALA A 125 14.13 26.60 6.54
C ALA A 125 15.60 26.45 6.13
N THR A 126 15.92 26.83 4.90
CA THR A 126 17.30 27.05 4.48
C THR A 126 17.81 28.25 5.28
N ALA A 127 18.45 28.00 6.42
CA ALA A 127 19.49 28.91 6.86
C ALA A 127 20.59 28.86 5.80
N ALA A 128 21.12 30.03 5.42
CA ALA A 128 22.29 30.10 4.54
C ALA A 128 23.40 29.19 5.11
N PRO A 129 24.18 28.50 4.25
CA PRO A 129 25.21 27.61 4.76
C PRO A 129 26.29 28.45 5.44
N GLU A 130 26.46 28.25 6.75
CA GLU A 130 27.82 28.32 7.31
C GLU A 130 28.57 27.09 6.77
N GLU A 131 29.72 27.38 6.19
CA GLU A 131 30.56 26.46 5.42
C GLU A 131 30.87 25.18 6.19
N GLY A 132 30.62 24.03 5.57
CA GLY A 132 30.92 22.72 6.12
C GLY A 132 30.55 21.60 5.16
N ASP A 133 31.51 21.22 4.31
CA ASP A 133 31.56 20.13 3.34
C ASP A 133 30.58 20.16 2.15
N ALA A 134 31.06 20.81 1.09
CA ALA A 134 30.62 20.59 -0.27
C ALA A 134 30.99 19.17 -0.73
N SER A 135 30.02 18.43 -1.27
CA SER A 135 30.29 17.46 -2.33
C SER A 135 29.38 17.80 -3.52
N SER A 136 30.07 18.04 -4.63
CA SER A 136 29.64 18.62 -5.88
C SER A 136 28.72 17.71 -6.70
N GLY A 137 27.91 18.33 -7.54
CA GLY A 137 27.06 17.66 -8.50
C GLY A 137 27.85 16.81 -9.50
N ALA A 138 27.28 15.65 -9.83
CA ALA A 138 27.66 14.85 -10.98
C ALA A 138 26.39 14.39 -11.72
N ALA A 139 26.46 14.46 -13.05
CA ALA A 139 25.43 14.07 -14.01
C ALA A 139 24.96 12.60 -13.83
N PRO A 140 23.77 12.21 -14.35
CA PRO A 140 23.25 10.86 -14.18
C PRO A 140 24.07 9.86 -15.01
N ALA A 141 24.97 9.14 -14.36
CA ALA A 141 25.63 7.96 -14.93
C ALA A 141 24.68 6.74 -14.84
N MET A 142 24.64 5.96 -15.92
CA MET A 142 23.93 4.69 -16.00
C MET A 142 24.33 3.73 -14.87
N PRO A 143 23.41 2.92 -14.31
CA PRO A 143 23.75 2.04 -13.21
C PRO A 143 24.52 0.81 -13.71
N ALA A 144 25.80 0.75 -13.38
CA ALA A 144 26.57 -0.49 -13.36
C ALA A 144 26.17 -1.35 -12.15
N THR A 145 25.99 -2.65 -12.38
CA THR A 145 25.56 -3.66 -11.41
C THR A 145 26.59 -3.82 -10.29
N ARG A 146 26.25 -3.33 -9.09
CA ARG A 146 26.95 -3.66 -7.82
C ARG A 146 26.02 -4.51 -6.93
N PRO A 147 26.56 -5.46 -6.14
CA PRO A 147 25.77 -6.30 -5.25
C PRO A 147 25.07 -5.44 -4.19
N ARG A 148 23.80 -5.76 -3.92
CA ARG A 148 22.85 -4.88 -3.24
C ARG A 148 23.08 -4.77 -1.74
N THR A 149 23.19 -3.52 -1.29
CA THR A 149 22.74 -3.12 0.04
C THR A 149 21.32 -2.57 -0.15
N GLY A 150 20.29 -3.18 0.45
CA GLY A 150 18.85 -2.92 0.15
C GLY A 150 18.40 -1.44 0.10
N GLN A 151 17.15 -1.15 -0.24
CA GLN A 151 16.69 0.25 -0.36
C GLN A 151 16.74 0.96 1.00
N ALA A 152 17.42 2.11 1.07
CA ALA A 152 17.66 2.85 2.33
C ALA A 152 16.58 3.89 2.67
N SER A 153 15.60 4.07 1.79
CA SER A 153 14.44 4.95 1.91
C SER A 153 13.37 4.54 0.90
N MET A 154 12.12 4.86 1.22
CA MET A 154 10.93 4.61 0.41
C MET A 154 10.68 5.75 -0.59
N THR A 155 10.46 5.43 -1.86
CA THR A 155 10.03 6.40 -2.88
C THR A 155 8.55 6.74 -2.74
N LEU A 156 8.05 7.68 -3.54
CA LEU A 156 6.65 8.04 -3.54
C LEU A 156 5.74 6.91 -4.06
N LEU A 157 6.19 6.16 -5.07
CA LEU A 157 5.49 4.95 -5.53
C LEU A 157 5.51 3.86 -4.45
N GLY A 158 6.66 3.66 -3.80
CA GLY A 158 6.80 2.74 -2.66
C GLY A 158 5.83 3.09 -1.51
N LEU A 159 5.62 4.39 -1.26
CA LEU A 159 4.63 4.87 -0.28
C LEU A 159 3.19 4.55 -0.71
N LEU A 160 2.86 4.76 -1.97
CA LEU A 160 1.53 4.42 -2.50
C LEU A 160 1.27 2.91 -2.36
N HIS A 161 2.23 2.08 -2.79
CA HIS A 161 2.18 0.62 -2.61
C HIS A 161 2.04 0.20 -1.15
N PHE A 162 2.75 0.87 -0.23
CA PHE A 162 2.63 0.63 1.20
C PHE A 162 1.22 0.93 1.71
N LEU A 163 0.67 2.11 1.41
CA LEU A 163 -0.66 2.48 1.88
C LEU A 163 -1.74 1.58 1.26
N TRP A 164 -1.63 1.24 -0.02
CA TRP A 164 -2.55 0.31 -0.69
C TRP A 164 -2.52 -1.08 -0.05
N THR A 165 -1.31 -1.56 0.26
CA THR A 165 -1.08 -2.83 0.96
C THR A 165 -1.71 -2.81 2.35
N GLN A 166 -1.39 -1.80 3.16
CA GLN A 166 -1.92 -1.67 4.53
C GLN A 166 -3.44 -1.53 4.56
N ALA A 167 -4.02 -0.82 3.59
CA ALA A 167 -5.46 -0.63 3.42
C ALA A 167 -6.20 -1.89 2.91
N GLY A 168 -5.47 -2.93 2.47
CA GLY A 168 -6.04 -4.14 1.88
C GLY A 168 -6.65 -3.91 0.49
N LEU A 169 -6.25 -2.84 -0.21
CA LEU A 169 -6.80 -2.49 -1.52
C LEU A 169 -6.19 -3.30 -2.67
N HIS A 170 -5.02 -3.90 -2.44
CA HIS A 170 -4.34 -4.85 -3.32
C HIS A 170 -4.98 -6.26 -3.35
N ALA A 171 -5.83 -6.59 -2.37
CA ALA A 171 -6.56 -7.85 -2.28
C ALA A 171 -7.98 -7.70 -2.81
N TRP A 172 -8.66 -8.79 -3.17
CA TRP A 172 -10.09 -8.80 -3.50
C TRP A 172 -10.75 -10.10 -3.08
N SER A 173 -12.02 -10.01 -2.68
CA SER A 173 -12.88 -11.16 -2.41
C SER A 173 -14.32 -10.87 -2.83
N PRO A 174 -15.16 -11.90 -3.05
CA PRO A 174 -16.54 -11.72 -3.52
C PRO A 174 -17.39 -10.79 -2.66
N GLY A 175 -17.12 -10.75 -1.35
CA GLY A 175 -17.82 -9.84 -0.43
C GLY A 175 -17.54 -8.35 -0.68
N MET A 176 -16.61 -8.00 -1.58
CA MET A 176 -16.26 -6.61 -1.94
C MET A 176 -16.95 -6.13 -3.23
N GLU A 177 -17.64 -7.00 -3.97
CA GLU A 177 -18.30 -6.68 -5.24
C GLU A 177 -19.16 -5.41 -5.13
N GLY A 178 -18.86 -4.40 -5.97
CA GLY A 178 -19.56 -3.11 -6.02
C GLY A 178 -19.39 -2.19 -4.81
N LYS A 179 -18.56 -2.53 -3.81
CA LYS A 179 -18.42 -1.75 -2.57
C LYS A 179 -17.32 -0.71 -2.61
N ARG A 180 -16.30 -0.89 -3.46
CA ARG A 180 -15.17 0.04 -3.54
C ARG A 180 -15.54 1.26 -4.36
N ASN A 181 -15.32 2.42 -3.77
CA ASN A 181 -15.45 3.71 -4.41
C ASN A 181 -14.45 4.68 -3.78
N LEU A 182 -14.32 5.88 -4.36
CA LEU A 182 -13.34 6.87 -3.91
C LEU A 182 -13.47 7.22 -2.41
N GLY A 183 -14.71 7.32 -1.88
CA GLY A 183 -14.93 7.61 -0.46
C GLY A 183 -14.44 6.49 0.46
N VAL A 184 -14.64 5.22 0.06
CA VAL A 184 -14.15 4.03 0.78
C VAL A 184 -12.63 3.93 0.71
N VAL A 185 -12.04 4.19 -0.46
CA VAL A 185 -10.57 4.23 -0.64
C VAL A 185 -9.96 5.33 0.22
N HIS A 186 -10.52 6.53 0.21
CA HIS A 186 -10.11 7.63 1.08
C HIS A 186 -10.10 7.20 2.54
N TYR A 187 -11.21 6.60 3.01
CA TYR A 187 -11.34 6.17 4.40
C TYR A 187 -10.24 5.17 4.80
N HIS A 188 -9.99 4.13 4.00
CA HIS A 188 -9.00 3.12 4.35
C HIS A 188 -7.56 3.64 4.27
N LEU A 189 -7.21 4.40 3.24
CA LEU A 189 -5.88 5.02 3.13
C LEU A 189 -5.62 6.01 4.28
N MET A 190 -6.62 6.82 4.66
CA MET A 190 -6.50 7.74 5.79
C MET A 190 -6.31 6.99 7.11
N ARG A 191 -7.06 5.89 7.33
CA ARG A 191 -6.90 5.03 8.51
C ARG A 191 -5.48 4.44 8.58
N SER A 192 -4.95 3.94 7.48
CA SER A 192 -3.55 3.46 7.42
C SER A 192 -2.55 4.59 7.68
N ALA A 193 -2.81 5.80 7.18
CA ALA A 193 -1.95 6.96 7.43
C ALA A 193 -1.99 7.47 8.88
N MET A 194 -3.10 7.25 9.61
CA MET A 194 -3.23 7.62 11.03
C MET A 194 -2.36 6.75 11.94
N THR A 195 -2.06 5.52 11.53
CA THR A 195 -1.17 4.57 12.21
C THR A 195 0.22 4.48 11.57
N THR A 196 0.56 5.40 10.66
CA THR A 196 1.86 5.44 9.97
C THR A 196 2.62 6.71 10.33
N TYR A 197 3.90 6.56 10.70
CA TYR A 197 4.81 7.66 10.99
C TYR A 197 5.88 7.78 9.91
N ALA A 198 6.09 8.98 9.38
CA ALA A 198 7.28 9.32 8.60
C ALA A 198 8.23 10.15 9.47
N GLY A 199 9.32 9.54 9.94
CA GLY A 199 10.16 10.16 10.97
C GLY A 199 9.43 10.28 12.32
N ARG A 200 9.12 11.50 12.75
CA ARG A 200 8.35 11.79 13.99
C ARG A 200 6.92 12.26 13.71
N VAL A 201 6.54 12.40 12.44
CA VAL A 201 5.27 13.00 12.02
C VAL A 201 4.30 11.89 11.63
N ARG A 202 3.03 12.00 12.04
CA ARG A 202 1.99 11.09 11.57
C ARG A 202 1.64 11.44 10.13
N LEU A 203 1.69 10.46 9.24
CA LEU A 203 1.49 10.67 7.81
C LEU A 203 0.14 11.32 7.49
N ALA A 204 -0.91 10.98 8.24
CA ALA A 204 -2.24 11.60 8.11
C ALA A 204 -2.25 13.14 8.21
N GLN A 205 -1.26 13.75 8.88
CA GLN A 205 -1.13 15.21 9.01
C GLN A 205 -0.66 15.89 7.71
N ASN A 206 -0.03 15.13 6.81
CA ASN A 206 0.49 15.62 5.53
C ASN A 206 -0.27 15.04 4.34
N LEU A 207 -1.06 13.98 4.54
CA LEU A 207 -1.77 13.28 3.48
C LEU A 207 -3.11 13.95 3.15
N LEU A 208 -3.33 14.33 1.89
CA LEU A 208 -4.63 14.65 1.33
C LEU A 208 -5.03 13.55 0.34
N ILE A 209 -6.31 13.19 0.33
CA ILE A 209 -6.82 12.18 -0.62
C ILE A 209 -8.05 12.77 -1.28
N SER A 210 -8.16 12.63 -2.59
CA SER A 210 -9.37 13.06 -3.33
C SER A 210 -10.65 12.51 -2.70
N THR A 211 -11.76 13.21 -2.93
CA THR A 211 -13.06 12.92 -2.32
C THR A 211 -14.17 12.96 -3.37
N PRO A 212 -15.25 12.20 -3.19
CA PRO A 212 -16.33 12.14 -4.18
C PRO A 212 -17.21 13.40 -4.22
N THR A 213 -17.24 14.20 -3.14
CA THR A 213 -18.12 15.38 -3.03
C THR A 213 -17.45 16.55 -2.31
N ALA A 214 -17.85 17.78 -2.65
CA ALA A 214 -17.29 18.99 -2.05
C ALA A 214 -17.83 19.31 -0.64
N SER A 215 -19.03 18.83 -0.31
CA SER A 215 -19.74 19.13 0.93
C SER A 215 -19.55 18.08 2.04
N GLY A 216 -18.83 16.99 1.77
CA GLY A 216 -18.60 15.93 2.74
C GLY A 216 -17.54 16.27 3.80
N GLN A 217 -17.58 15.56 4.94
CA GLN A 217 -16.58 15.70 6.02
C GLN A 217 -15.15 15.49 5.51
N GLN A 218 -14.94 14.55 4.59
CA GLN A 218 -13.62 14.27 4.00
C GLN A 218 -13.05 15.52 3.27
N ALA A 219 -13.88 16.24 2.52
CA ALA A 219 -13.47 17.47 1.83
C ALA A 219 -13.15 18.59 2.84
N GLY A 220 -13.95 18.70 3.90
CA GLY A 220 -13.69 19.60 5.02
C GLY A 220 -12.35 19.31 5.71
N HIS A 221 -12.05 18.05 5.99
CA HIS A 221 -10.77 17.62 6.56
C HIS A 221 -9.59 17.89 5.63
N ASN A 222 -9.74 17.68 4.32
CA ASN A 222 -8.71 18.06 3.35
C ASN A 222 -8.43 19.55 3.40
N LYS A 223 -9.47 20.39 3.34
CA LYS A 223 -9.34 21.85 3.38
C LYS A 223 -8.67 22.32 4.67
N ALA A 224 -9.07 21.78 5.83
CA ALA A 224 -8.48 22.12 7.11
C ALA A 224 -6.99 21.78 7.18
N LYS A 225 -6.60 20.57 6.72
CA LYS A 225 -5.19 20.16 6.65
C LYS A 225 -4.38 21.00 5.67
N ALA A 226 -4.94 21.32 4.51
CA ALA A 226 -4.28 22.19 3.53
C ALA A 226 -4.00 23.58 4.12
N LEU A 227 -4.96 24.18 4.83
CA LEU A 227 -4.79 25.46 5.53
C LEU A 227 -3.74 25.38 6.65
N GLU A 228 -3.74 24.31 7.45
CA GLU A 228 -2.71 24.09 8.47
C GLU A 228 -1.31 23.92 7.84
N ALA A 229 -1.22 23.28 6.68
CA ALA A 229 0.04 23.12 5.97
C ALA A 229 0.61 24.45 5.46
N VAL A 230 -0.24 25.42 5.09
CA VAL A 230 0.19 26.80 4.78
C VAL A 230 0.86 27.42 6.00
N THR A 231 0.19 27.41 7.16
CA THR A 231 0.68 28.10 8.37
C THR A 231 1.93 27.44 8.94
N GLN A 232 2.02 26.12 8.87
CA GLN A 232 3.13 25.36 9.46
C GLN A 232 4.22 24.98 8.46
N ARG A 233 4.15 25.49 7.22
CA ARG A 233 5.11 25.20 6.14
C ARG A 233 5.35 23.69 5.96
N ARG A 234 4.27 22.90 6.01
CA ARG A 234 4.32 21.44 5.84
C ARG A 234 4.20 21.09 4.36
N ARG A 235 5.03 20.16 3.89
CA ARG A 235 4.82 19.57 2.56
C ARG A 235 3.60 18.66 2.60
N LEU A 236 2.82 18.61 1.53
CA LEU A 236 1.71 17.70 1.42
C LEU A 236 2.11 16.47 0.60
N VAL A 237 1.44 15.36 0.89
CA VAL A 237 1.34 14.20 0.00
C VAL A 237 -0.11 14.13 -0.45
N VAL A 238 -0.35 14.09 -1.75
CA VAL A 238 -1.71 14.02 -2.33
C VAL A 238 -1.86 12.68 -3.05
N ILE A 239 -2.94 11.96 -2.77
CA ILE A 239 -3.33 10.75 -3.53
C ILE A 239 -4.66 11.03 -4.22
N ALA A 240 -4.69 10.98 -5.55
CA ALA A 240 -5.89 11.24 -6.33
C ALA A 240 -5.87 10.48 -7.66
N PRO A 241 -7.04 10.02 -8.16
CA PRO A 241 -7.16 9.65 -9.56
C PRO A 241 -6.83 10.85 -10.45
N LEU A 242 -6.16 10.61 -11.57
CA LEU A 242 -6.11 11.58 -12.65
C LEU A 242 -7.54 11.82 -13.17
N ALA A 243 -7.85 13.06 -13.54
CA ALA A 243 -9.10 13.36 -14.22
C ALA A 243 -9.14 12.61 -15.57
N GLN A 244 -10.34 12.30 -16.08
CA GLN A 244 -10.46 11.63 -17.38
C GLN A 244 -9.69 12.42 -18.46
N HIS A 245 -8.90 11.72 -19.26
CA HIS A 245 -8.13 12.34 -20.34
C HIS A 245 -9.06 13.02 -21.34
N GLN A 246 -8.66 14.23 -21.77
CA GLN A 246 -9.30 15.00 -22.83
C GLN A 246 -8.21 15.68 -23.66
N GLU A 247 -8.52 15.99 -24.91
CA GLU A 247 -7.60 16.68 -25.81
C GLU A 247 -7.14 18.02 -25.21
N GLY A 248 -5.82 18.28 -25.24
CA GLY A 248 -5.23 19.50 -24.69
C GLY A 248 -4.93 19.49 -23.18
N ILE A 249 -5.21 18.40 -22.46
CA ILE A 249 -4.81 18.28 -21.04
C ILE A 249 -3.31 17.97 -20.89
N ASP A 250 -2.71 17.32 -21.88
CA ASP A 250 -1.28 16.99 -21.88
C ASP A 250 -0.43 18.28 -21.78
N GLY A 251 0.53 18.30 -20.85
CA GLY A 251 1.36 19.48 -20.61
C GLY A 251 0.65 20.63 -19.88
N SER A 252 -0.54 20.40 -19.31
CA SER A 252 -1.21 21.39 -18.44
C SER A 252 -0.31 21.82 -17.28
N ALA A 253 -0.22 23.13 -17.05
CA ALA A 253 0.52 23.72 -15.93
C ALA A 253 -0.05 23.35 -14.54
N THR A 254 -1.22 22.70 -14.50
CA THR A 254 -1.82 22.14 -13.29
C THR A 254 -2.13 20.66 -13.50
N LEU A 255 -1.71 19.81 -12.57
CA LEU A 255 -1.96 18.37 -12.65
C LEU A 255 -3.47 18.09 -12.65
N PRO A 256 -4.00 17.41 -13.68
CA PRO A 256 -5.43 17.13 -13.80
C PRO A 256 -5.82 15.99 -12.86
N ILE A 257 -6.41 16.32 -11.71
CA ILE A 257 -6.90 15.34 -10.72
C ILE A 257 -8.42 15.38 -10.57
N ALA A 258 -9.03 14.22 -10.34
CA ALA A 258 -10.44 14.11 -10.01
C ALA A 258 -10.66 14.30 -8.50
N GLY A 259 -11.87 14.76 -8.11
CA GLY A 259 -12.27 14.85 -6.70
C GLY A 259 -11.40 15.78 -5.86
N PHE A 260 -10.91 16.88 -6.45
CA PHE A 260 -9.95 17.83 -5.87
C PHE A 260 -10.49 18.68 -4.70
N HIS A 261 -11.58 18.26 -4.06
CA HIS A 261 -12.23 19.05 -3.03
C HIS A 261 -11.38 19.18 -1.76
N GLY A 262 -11.07 20.44 -1.41
CA GLY A 262 -10.18 20.78 -0.30
C GLY A 262 -8.69 20.55 -0.59
N ILE A 263 -8.33 20.18 -1.82
CA ILE A 263 -6.95 19.98 -2.28
C ILE A 263 -6.48 21.26 -3.00
N PRO A 264 -5.26 21.77 -2.71
CA PRO A 264 -4.68 22.88 -3.47
C PRO A 264 -4.53 22.52 -4.96
N TYR A 265 -4.62 23.52 -5.86
CA TYR A 265 -4.23 23.30 -7.25
C TYR A 265 -2.74 22.94 -7.31
N LEU A 266 -2.44 21.83 -7.97
CA LEU A 266 -1.10 21.26 -8.03
C LEU A 266 -0.40 21.77 -9.27
N ASN A 267 0.42 22.82 -9.12
CA ASN A 267 1.20 23.37 -10.22
C ASN A 267 2.28 22.38 -10.64
N LEU A 268 2.40 22.15 -11.94
CA LEU A 268 3.30 21.16 -12.51
C LEU A 268 4.26 21.84 -13.48
N ASP A 269 5.55 21.79 -13.16
CA ASP A 269 6.60 22.30 -14.04
C ASP A 269 6.88 21.32 -15.18
N GLU A 270 7.28 21.86 -16.33
CA GLU A 270 7.62 21.09 -17.54
C GLU A 270 8.68 20.00 -17.26
N ASN A 271 9.74 20.32 -16.51
CA ASN A 271 10.77 19.35 -16.13
C ASN A 271 10.21 18.16 -15.32
N VAL A 272 9.20 18.40 -14.47
CA VAL A 272 8.55 17.34 -13.70
C VAL A 272 7.66 16.50 -14.61
N TRP A 273 6.96 17.15 -15.55
CA TRP A 273 6.15 16.47 -16.57
C TRP A 273 7.00 15.57 -17.48
N GLU A 274 8.08 16.08 -18.06
CA GLU A 274 8.99 15.28 -18.91
C GLU A 274 9.59 14.08 -18.16
N SER A 275 9.94 14.28 -16.89
CA SER A 275 10.43 13.21 -16.03
C SER A 275 9.35 12.18 -15.70
N LEU A 276 8.09 12.61 -15.56
CA LEU A 276 6.94 11.73 -15.37
C LEU A 276 6.68 10.91 -16.63
N GLU A 277 6.65 11.54 -17.81
CA GLU A 277 6.44 10.86 -19.10
C GLU A 277 7.50 9.79 -19.37
N ARG A 278 8.77 10.08 -19.07
CA ARG A 278 9.84 9.10 -19.24
C ARG A 278 9.74 7.92 -18.26
N ARG A 279 9.34 8.17 -17.01
CA ARG A 279 9.32 7.14 -15.94
C ARG A 279 8.06 6.30 -15.92
N PHE A 280 6.93 6.87 -16.31
CA PHE A 280 5.59 6.31 -16.21
C PHE A 280 4.87 6.32 -17.56
N ALA A 281 5.61 6.09 -18.66
CA ALA A 281 5.07 6.09 -20.02
C ALA A 281 3.85 5.16 -20.15
N ARG A 282 3.94 3.96 -19.55
CA ARG A 282 2.86 2.96 -19.60
C ARG A 282 1.58 3.44 -18.91
N GLU A 283 1.71 4.04 -17.73
CA GLU A 283 0.58 4.58 -16.99
C GLU A 283 -0.04 5.77 -17.72
N ILE A 284 0.77 6.63 -18.32
CA ILE A 284 0.27 7.75 -19.13
C ILE A 284 -0.45 7.27 -20.38
N ASP A 285 0.11 6.30 -21.11
CA ASP A 285 -0.55 5.71 -22.27
C ASP A 285 -1.87 5.04 -21.87
N SER A 286 -1.89 4.37 -20.73
CA SER A 286 -3.11 3.78 -20.16
C SER A 286 -4.15 4.84 -19.79
N TRP A 287 -3.73 5.96 -19.21
CA TRP A 287 -4.59 7.10 -18.89
C TRP A 287 -5.16 7.76 -20.16
N ARG A 288 -4.32 7.98 -21.19
CA ARG A 288 -4.73 8.46 -22.52
C ARG A 288 -5.72 7.51 -23.19
N ALA A 289 -5.61 6.20 -22.95
CA ALA A 289 -6.57 5.19 -23.39
C ALA A 289 -7.88 5.17 -22.55
N GLY A 290 -8.01 6.05 -21.54
CA GLY A 290 -9.21 6.17 -20.71
C GLY A 290 -9.24 5.27 -19.48
N ASN A 291 -8.15 4.59 -19.15
CA ASN A 291 -8.07 3.76 -17.95
C ASN A 291 -7.81 4.61 -16.69
N ALA A 292 -8.20 4.07 -15.54
CA ALA A 292 -8.00 4.74 -14.26
C ALA A 292 -6.53 4.69 -13.82
N VAL A 293 -5.97 5.85 -13.51
CA VAL A 293 -4.60 6.01 -12.99
C VAL A 293 -4.63 6.85 -11.73
N ILE A 294 -3.99 6.35 -10.68
CA ILE A 294 -3.82 7.03 -9.41
C ILE A 294 -2.48 7.75 -9.41
N ALA A 295 -2.51 9.05 -9.17
CA ALA A 295 -1.33 9.85 -8.88
C ALA A 295 -1.09 9.92 -7.37
N VAL A 296 0.16 9.71 -6.98
CA VAL A 296 0.68 10.13 -5.68
C VAL A 296 1.66 11.27 -5.91
N VAL A 297 1.45 12.38 -5.20
CA VAL A 297 2.14 13.64 -5.46
C VAL A 297 2.71 14.16 -4.16
N GLN A 298 3.98 14.56 -4.16
CA GLN A 298 4.56 15.32 -3.06
C GLN A 298 4.75 16.76 -3.48
N THR A 299 4.40 17.70 -2.59
CA THR A 299 4.41 19.13 -2.90
C THR A 299 5.42 19.90 -2.06
N ASP A 300 5.63 21.18 -2.40
CA ASP A 300 6.06 22.20 -1.46
C ASP A 300 4.92 22.56 -0.48
N PRO A 301 5.17 23.35 0.58
CA PRO A 301 4.08 23.86 1.39
C PRO A 301 3.15 24.74 0.56
N PRO A 302 1.84 24.53 0.65
CA PRO A 302 0.87 25.28 -0.14
C PRO A 302 0.95 26.77 0.17
N LYS A 303 0.64 27.58 -0.83
CA LYS A 303 0.48 29.04 -0.73
C LYS A 303 -0.98 29.38 -0.96
N SER A 304 -1.51 30.28 -0.15
CA SER A 304 -2.87 30.81 -0.29
C SER A 304 -2.81 32.22 -0.84
N SER A 305 -3.48 32.47 -1.97
CA SER A 305 -3.61 33.80 -2.57
C SER A 305 -4.97 33.94 -3.24
N GLY A 306 -5.65 35.08 -3.03
CA GLY A 306 -6.93 35.38 -3.68
C GLY A 306 -8.04 34.35 -3.45
N GLY A 307 -8.06 33.68 -2.28
CA GLY A 307 -9.05 32.65 -1.96
C GLY A 307 -8.79 31.26 -2.57
N SER A 308 -7.71 31.11 -3.34
CA SER A 308 -7.26 29.84 -3.91
C SER A 308 -5.95 29.37 -3.26
N MET A 309 -5.82 28.06 -3.07
CA MET A 309 -4.58 27.44 -2.61
C MET A 309 -3.88 26.77 -3.79
N ARG A 310 -2.57 27.00 -3.91
CA ARG A 310 -1.70 26.34 -4.88
C ARG A 310 -0.52 25.71 -4.18
N ALA A 311 -0.04 24.59 -4.70
CA ALA A 311 1.20 23.96 -4.26
C ALA A 311 2.00 23.52 -5.48
N GLN A 312 3.32 23.70 -5.43
CA GLN A 312 4.23 23.23 -6.45
C GLN A 312 4.47 21.73 -6.29
N VAL A 313 4.32 20.97 -7.37
CA VAL A 313 4.69 19.56 -7.39
C VAL A 313 6.21 19.42 -7.34
N VAL A 314 6.70 18.58 -6.43
CA VAL A 314 8.12 18.30 -6.21
C VAL A 314 8.50 16.93 -6.74
N ASP A 315 7.63 15.95 -6.52
CA ASP A 315 7.77 14.61 -7.07
C ASP A 315 6.37 14.02 -7.29
N ILE A 316 6.28 13.13 -8.27
CA ILE A 316 5.04 12.46 -8.67
C ILE A 316 5.35 11.04 -9.13
N ALA A 317 4.45 10.13 -8.79
CA ALA A 317 4.42 8.77 -9.30
C ALA A 317 2.99 8.37 -9.66
N LEU A 318 2.86 7.44 -10.61
CA LEU A 318 1.59 6.94 -11.11
C LEU A 318 1.46 5.44 -10.84
N MET A 319 0.23 4.98 -10.68
CA MET A 319 -0.13 3.57 -10.55
C MET A 319 -1.46 3.34 -11.25
N GLN A 320 -1.49 2.48 -12.27
CA GLN A 320 -2.73 2.09 -12.92
C GLN A 320 -3.58 1.22 -11.98
N THR A 321 -4.90 1.37 -12.06
CA THR A 321 -5.85 0.53 -11.32
C THR A 321 -7.01 0.08 -12.20
N THR A 322 -7.59 -1.08 -11.89
CA THR A 322 -8.88 -1.50 -12.47
C THR A 322 -10.05 -0.69 -11.87
N ARG A 323 -11.28 -0.93 -12.37
CA ARG A 323 -12.51 -0.33 -11.84
C ARG A 323 -12.77 -0.70 -10.36
N ASP A 324 -12.30 -1.87 -9.94
CA ASP A 324 -12.36 -2.36 -8.56
C ASP A 324 -11.17 -1.91 -7.70
N TRP A 325 -10.40 -0.91 -8.16
CA TRP A 325 -9.26 -0.30 -7.46
C TRP A 325 -8.11 -1.27 -7.20
N ILE A 326 -8.00 -2.32 -8.01
CA ILE A 326 -6.89 -3.28 -7.98
C ILE A 326 -5.73 -2.69 -8.79
N PRO A 327 -4.53 -2.52 -8.20
CA PRO A 327 -3.37 -2.09 -8.96
C PRO A 327 -2.98 -3.10 -10.03
N VAL A 328 -2.49 -2.61 -11.17
CA VAL A 328 -2.01 -3.44 -12.28
C VAL A 328 -0.84 -2.76 -12.97
N ASP A 329 0.11 -3.54 -13.48
CA ASP A 329 1.31 -3.02 -14.15
C ASP A 329 1.17 -3.04 -15.70
N SER A 330 0.06 -3.60 -16.21
CA SER A 330 -0.23 -3.70 -17.64
C SER A 330 -1.73 -3.85 -17.94
N GLY A 331 -2.12 -3.58 -19.19
CA GLY A 331 -3.46 -3.87 -19.68
C GLY A 331 -3.82 -5.36 -19.67
N TYR A 332 -2.85 -6.25 -19.85
CA TYR A 332 -3.07 -7.69 -19.75
C TYR A 332 -3.39 -8.14 -18.32
N GLU A 333 -2.70 -7.60 -17.33
CA GLU A 333 -3.06 -7.82 -15.92
C GLU A 333 -4.44 -7.28 -15.58
N ALA A 334 -4.85 -6.15 -16.18
CA ALA A 334 -6.21 -5.64 -16.02
C ALA A 334 -7.26 -6.65 -16.49
N LEU A 335 -7.04 -7.31 -17.64
CA LEU A 335 -7.94 -8.36 -18.13
C LEU A 335 -8.02 -9.56 -17.19
N VAL A 336 -6.88 -9.97 -16.61
CA VAL A 336 -6.84 -11.08 -15.64
C VAL A 336 -7.54 -10.68 -14.33
N ALA A 337 -7.28 -9.49 -13.80
CA ALA A 337 -7.96 -8.97 -12.62
C ALA A 337 -9.48 -8.87 -12.82
N ASP A 338 -9.93 -8.37 -13.98
CA ASP A 338 -11.36 -8.26 -14.30
C ASP A 338 -12.01 -9.65 -14.41
N LYS A 339 -11.33 -10.65 -15.02
CA LYS A 339 -11.81 -12.04 -15.04
C LYS A 339 -11.87 -12.65 -13.63
N LEU A 340 -10.86 -12.42 -12.78
CA LEU A 340 -10.85 -12.89 -11.38
C LEU A 340 -12.03 -12.33 -10.57
N VAL A 341 -12.33 -11.04 -10.75
CA VAL A 341 -13.50 -10.38 -10.15
C VAL A 341 -14.80 -10.98 -10.67
N ALA A 342 -14.94 -11.13 -12.00
CA ALA A 342 -16.13 -11.67 -12.63
C ALA A 342 -16.43 -13.12 -12.20
N GLU A 343 -15.38 -13.94 -12.05
CA GLU A 343 -15.47 -15.31 -11.55
C GLU A 343 -15.56 -15.43 -10.02
N LYS A 344 -15.60 -14.30 -9.31
CA LYS A 344 -15.72 -14.25 -7.85
C LYS A 344 -14.61 -15.02 -7.15
N ARG A 345 -13.39 -14.90 -7.66
CA ARG A 345 -12.18 -15.52 -7.09
C ARG A 345 -11.63 -14.69 -5.95
N ARG A 346 -11.03 -15.31 -4.93
CA ARG A 346 -10.26 -14.56 -3.91
C ARG A 346 -8.82 -14.45 -4.36
N PHE A 347 -8.27 -13.24 -4.40
CA PHE A 347 -6.91 -13.03 -4.89
C PHE A 347 -6.24 -11.80 -4.29
N GLU A 348 -4.91 -11.72 -4.43
CA GLU A 348 -4.09 -10.58 -4.05
C GLU A 348 -3.12 -10.20 -5.18
N LYS A 349 -2.94 -8.91 -5.45
CA LYS A 349 -1.86 -8.37 -6.29
C LYS A 349 -0.66 -8.04 -5.41
N PRO A 350 0.46 -8.79 -5.47
CA PRO A 350 1.66 -8.43 -4.74
C PRO A 350 2.27 -7.16 -5.34
N LEU A 351 2.43 -6.13 -4.52
CA LEU A 351 3.01 -4.86 -4.96
C LEU A 351 4.53 -4.89 -4.78
N ARG A 352 5.23 -4.22 -5.70
CA ARG A 352 6.69 -4.25 -5.77
C ARG A 352 7.38 -3.23 -4.86
N PHE A 353 6.65 -2.25 -4.32
CA PHE A 353 7.25 -1.16 -3.54
C PHE A 353 8.42 -0.50 -4.30
N ASP A 354 9.63 -0.56 -3.76
CA ASP A 354 10.88 -0.13 -4.40
C ASP A 354 11.83 -1.28 -4.76
N ALA A 355 11.31 -2.52 -4.76
CA ALA A 355 12.07 -3.69 -5.18
C ALA A 355 12.49 -3.53 -6.65
N GLY A 356 13.74 -3.87 -6.96
CA GLY A 356 14.21 -3.84 -8.34
C GLY A 356 13.47 -4.83 -9.23
N GLN A 357 13.56 -4.63 -10.54
CA GLN A 357 12.88 -5.48 -11.52
C GLN A 357 13.32 -6.95 -11.43
N ASP A 358 14.52 -7.23 -10.94
CA ASP A 358 15.10 -8.57 -10.76
C ASP A 358 14.42 -9.44 -9.68
N VAL A 359 13.65 -8.86 -8.76
CA VAL A 359 12.90 -9.65 -7.77
C VAL A 359 11.64 -10.23 -8.43
N ALA A 360 11.45 -11.54 -8.38
CA ALA A 360 10.30 -12.21 -9.00
C ALA A 360 9.14 -12.32 -8.00
N PHE A 361 8.04 -11.64 -8.30
CA PHE A 361 6.73 -11.86 -7.67
C PHE A 361 5.75 -12.27 -8.77
N PRO A 362 4.77 -13.14 -8.50
CA PRO A 362 3.72 -13.39 -9.48
C PRO A 362 2.90 -12.13 -9.70
N ASP A 363 2.16 -12.07 -10.81
CA ASP A 363 1.24 -10.96 -11.04
C ASP A 363 0.06 -11.00 -10.09
N PHE A 364 -0.43 -12.18 -9.73
CA PHE A 364 -1.44 -12.34 -8.68
C PHE A 364 -1.20 -13.61 -7.86
N TRP A 365 -1.68 -13.59 -6.63
CA TRP A 365 -1.86 -14.78 -5.79
C TRP A 365 -3.34 -15.15 -5.78
N LEU A 366 -3.67 -16.35 -6.22
CA LEU A 366 -4.99 -16.92 -6.05
C LEU A 366 -5.10 -17.53 -4.64
N ARG A 367 -6.06 -17.06 -3.85
CA ARG A 367 -6.16 -17.30 -2.40
C ARG A 367 -7.33 -18.21 -1.99
N ASP A 368 -8.19 -18.61 -2.93
CA ASP A 368 -9.31 -19.52 -2.69
C ASP A 368 -8.94 -21.00 -2.90
N ARG A 369 -7.68 -21.38 -2.62
CA ARG A 369 -7.14 -22.74 -2.73
C ARG A 369 -6.46 -23.15 -1.41
N HIS A 370 -6.29 -24.45 -1.16
CA HIS A 370 -5.56 -24.94 0.03
C HIS A 370 -4.15 -24.36 0.08
N THR A 371 -3.46 -24.41 -1.07
CA THR A 371 -2.18 -23.74 -1.28
C THR A 371 -2.42 -22.56 -2.21
N PRO A 372 -2.05 -21.33 -1.81
CA PRO A 372 -2.10 -20.18 -2.70
C PRO A 372 -1.37 -20.46 -4.01
N ALA A 373 -2.01 -20.17 -5.15
CA ALA A 373 -1.43 -20.44 -6.46
C ALA A 373 -0.93 -19.12 -7.10
N PRO A 374 0.33 -19.06 -7.58
CA PRO A 374 0.80 -17.92 -8.35
C PRO A 374 0.11 -17.89 -9.72
N LEU A 375 -0.30 -16.70 -10.14
CA LEU A 375 -0.82 -16.41 -11.48
C LEU A 375 0.15 -15.45 -12.18
N GLU A 376 0.59 -15.80 -13.39
CA GLU A 376 1.60 -15.06 -14.14
C GLU A 376 1.11 -14.66 -15.54
N VAL A 377 1.35 -13.41 -15.93
CA VAL A 377 0.90 -12.81 -17.20
C VAL A 377 2.09 -12.44 -18.07
N TRP A 378 2.27 -13.18 -19.17
CA TRP A 378 3.37 -12.96 -20.11
C TRP A 378 2.99 -11.98 -21.22
N GLY A 379 3.28 -10.70 -21.02
CA GLY A 379 2.89 -9.61 -21.92
C GLY A 379 3.94 -9.15 -22.94
N MET A 380 5.18 -9.65 -22.87
CA MET A 380 6.28 -9.23 -23.76
C MET A 380 6.93 -10.42 -24.47
N SER A 381 7.67 -10.15 -25.54
CA SER A 381 8.31 -11.18 -26.40
C SER A 381 9.77 -10.89 -26.71
N THR A 382 10.42 -9.96 -25.98
CA THR A 382 11.85 -9.69 -26.18
C THR A 382 12.71 -10.87 -25.72
N PRO A 383 13.91 -11.09 -26.31
CA PRO A 383 14.76 -12.22 -25.95
C PRO A 383 15.09 -12.29 -24.44
N GLU A 384 15.42 -11.16 -23.82
CA GLU A 384 15.71 -11.09 -22.37
C GLU A 384 14.47 -11.44 -21.54
N TYR A 385 13.27 -11.07 -22.02
CA TYR A 385 12.02 -11.40 -21.36
C TYR A 385 11.71 -12.89 -21.46
N LEU A 386 11.97 -13.51 -22.61
CA LEU A 386 11.78 -14.95 -22.81
C LEU A 386 12.72 -15.79 -21.94
N ALA A 387 13.98 -15.38 -21.80
CA ALA A 387 14.93 -16.03 -20.88
C ALA A 387 14.42 -15.97 -19.43
N ARG A 388 14.00 -14.78 -18.99
CA ARG A 388 13.44 -14.57 -17.67
C ARG A 388 12.13 -15.35 -17.43
N LYS A 389 11.28 -15.45 -18.44
CA LYS A 389 10.06 -16.28 -18.43
C LYS A 389 10.40 -17.75 -18.17
N ALA A 390 11.43 -18.28 -18.84
CA ALA A 390 11.87 -19.66 -18.64
C ALA A 390 12.42 -19.90 -17.22
N GLU A 391 13.28 -19.00 -16.72
CA GLU A 391 13.82 -19.07 -15.35
C GLU A 391 12.72 -19.04 -14.29
N LYS A 392 11.77 -18.11 -14.43
CA LYS A 392 10.66 -17.94 -13.50
C LYS A 392 9.68 -19.12 -13.56
N GLY A 393 9.42 -19.66 -14.76
CA GLY A 393 8.63 -20.89 -14.93
C GLY A 393 9.27 -22.10 -14.26
N ALA A 394 10.59 -22.29 -14.43
CA ALA A 394 11.31 -23.39 -13.76
C ALA A 394 11.26 -23.27 -12.24
N HIS A 395 11.42 -22.04 -11.71
CA HIS A 395 11.27 -21.78 -10.27
C HIS A 395 9.87 -22.12 -9.75
N TYR A 396 8.81 -21.78 -10.51
CA TYR A 396 7.45 -22.13 -10.12
C TYR A 396 7.17 -23.63 -10.22
N ASP A 397 7.68 -24.32 -11.24
CA ASP A 397 7.58 -25.78 -11.35
C ASP A 397 8.26 -26.48 -10.17
N GLU A 398 9.41 -25.99 -9.72
CA GLU A 398 10.12 -26.52 -8.55
C GLU A 398 9.37 -26.23 -7.23
N THR A 399 8.86 -25.01 -7.07
CA THR A 399 8.29 -24.54 -5.79
C THR A 399 6.85 -24.98 -5.58
N TYR A 400 6.03 -24.96 -6.63
CA TYR A 400 4.58 -25.22 -6.57
C TYR A 400 4.18 -26.50 -7.30
N GLY A 401 5.07 -27.09 -8.11
CA GLY A 401 4.73 -28.17 -9.04
C GLY A 401 4.11 -27.64 -10.33
N LYS A 402 4.19 -28.43 -11.40
CA LYS A 402 3.72 -28.04 -12.76
C LYS A 402 2.24 -27.66 -12.84
N GLU A 403 1.41 -28.15 -11.92
CA GLU A 403 -0.02 -27.84 -11.82
C GLU A 403 -0.35 -26.90 -10.64
N GLY A 404 0.68 -26.45 -9.92
CA GLY A 404 0.53 -25.59 -8.74
C GLY A 404 0.45 -24.10 -9.04
N TRP A 405 0.70 -23.69 -10.27
CA TRP A 405 0.67 -22.31 -10.73
C TRP A 405 -0.02 -22.18 -12.09
N TRP A 406 -0.44 -20.97 -12.42
CA TRP A 406 -1.13 -20.65 -13.65
C TRP A 406 -0.36 -19.60 -14.43
N SER A 407 -0.42 -19.68 -15.76
CA SER A 407 0.09 -18.60 -16.59
C SER A 407 -0.69 -18.37 -17.86
N TRP A 408 -0.58 -17.17 -18.40
CA TRP A 408 -1.16 -16.78 -19.67
C TRP A 408 -0.14 -16.08 -20.55
N ASN A 409 -0.04 -16.50 -21.82
CA ASN A 409 0.81 -15.85 -22.81
C ASN A 409 0.02 -14.82 -23.63
N ALA A 410 -0.20 -13.65 -23.06
CA ALA A 410 -0.97 -12.58 -23.70
C ALA A 410 -0.31 -12.04 -24.98
N SER A 411 1.03 -12.12 -25.07
CA SER A 411 1.80 -11.57 -26.20
C SER A 411 1.54 -12.22 -27.55
N ILE A 412 0.97 -13.43 -27.57
CA ILE A 412 0.66 -14.19 -28.80
C ILE A 412 -0.83 -14.19 -29.16
N GLY A 413 -1.66 -13.46 -28.42
CA GLY A 413 -3.08 -13.28 -28.72
C GLY A 413 -4.00 -14.42 -28.22
N ASP A 414 -3.49 -15.32 -27.39
CA ASP A 414 -4.31 -16.39 -26.80
C ASP A 414 -5.42 -15.80 -25.90
N PRO A 415 -6.63 -16.41 -25.86
CA PRO A 415 -7.63 -16.03 -24.87
C PRO A 415 -7.13 -16.33 -23.46
N VAL A 416 -7.61 -15.58 -22.47
CA VAL A 416 -7.27 -15.80 -21.05
C VAL A 416 -7.74 -17.21 -20.64
N PRO A 417 -6.85 -18.13 -20.23
CA PRO A 417 -7.21 -19.48 -19.81
C PRO A 417 -8.10 -19.48 -18.57
N ASP A 418 -8.83 -20.57 -18.35
CA ASP A 418 -9.58 -20.77 -17.12
C ASP A 418 -8.66 -20.86 -15.91
N PHE A 419 -9.11 -20.31 -14.79
CA PHE A 419 -8.36 -20.36 -13.54
C PHE A 419 -8.47 -21.74 -12.88
N PRO A 420 -7.45 -22.17 -12.10
CA PRO A 420 -7.54 -23.40 -11.31
C PRO A 420 -8.79 -23.39 -10.41
N ALA A 421 -9.42 -24.56 -10.21
CA ALA A 421 -10.66 -24.65 -9.44
C ALA A 421 -10.49 -24.13 -7.99
N PRO A 422 -11.47 -23.39 -7.44
CA PRO A 422 -11.46 -22.95 -6.04
C PRO A 422 -11.78 -24.12 -5.09
N LEU A 423 -11.51 -23.94 -3.80
CA LEU A 423 -12.02 -24.82 -2.75
C LEU A 423 -13.54 -24.85 -2.78
N ARG A 424 -14.10 -26.05 -2.67
CA ARG A 424 -15.54 -26.20 -2.46
C ARG A 424 -15.88 -25.64 -1.09
N SER A 425 -16.97 -24.90 -0.99
CA SER A 425 -17.42 -24.21 0.24
C SER A 425 -17.86 -25.14 1.39
N HIS A 426 -17.44 -26.40 1.38
CA HIS A 426 -17.91 -27.46 2.28
C HIS A 426 -16.81 -28.35 2.88
N ASP A 427 -15.53 -28.02 2.69
CA ASP A 427 -14.42 -28.74 3.35
C ASP A 427 -13.84 -27.94 4.53
#